data_AF-A0A218X6X8-F1
#
_entry.id   AF-A0A218X6X8-F1
#
_cell.length_a   1.000
_cell.length_b   1.000
_cell.length_c   1.000
_cell.angle_alpha   90.00
_cell.angle_beta   90.00
_cell.angle_gamma   90.00
#
_symmetry.space_group_name_H-M   'P 1'
#
loop_
_entity.id
_entity.type
_entity.pdbx_description
1 polymer ?
#
loop_
_entity_poly.entity_id
_entity_poly.type
_entity_poly.pdbx_seq_one_letter_code
_entity_poly.pdbx_strand_id
1 'polypeptide(L)'
;MPTEPRDCPPQSRPLLVHGTRAAPPQPDAQKTVGIGPGIPFASKVLELTPEMQAVKLVPCARDMCHLHQWQRREDLYDDLIARAKAADQNGSQLAALLWRQGGADGFHIEDTENYRLKLVQFFEDLRNDLHPSLLIIMEIVRDSQLAVDMLNLMKIDHRGPPYMPDRTHVTPDGQVLVRELMAEVYLPRILTPRPPLSKAR
;
A
#
# COMPACT_ATOMS: atom_id res chain seq x y z
N MET A 1 29.20 -3.93 5.00
CA MET A 1 27.83 -4.49 4.93
C MET A 1 26.98 -3.78 5.97
N PRO A 2 25.78 -3.26 5.65
CA PRO A 2 24.78 -2.97 6.66
C PRO A 2 24.45 -4.25 7.44
N THR A 3 24.31 -4.16 8.75
CA THR A 3 23.86 -5.30 9.58
C THR A 3 22.35 -5.40 9.55
N GLU A 4 21.84 -6.57 9.21
CA GLU A 4 20.41 -6.88 9.24
C GLU A 4 19.85 -6.73 10.67
N PRO A 5 18.77 -5.94 10.89
CA PRO A 5 18.12 -5.86 12.19
C PRO A 5 17.40 -7.17 12.51
N ARG A 6 17.45 -7.61 13.77
CA ARG A 6 16.86 -8.90 14.19
C ARG A 6 15.33 -8.91 14.21
N ASP A 7 14.72 -7.74 14.34
CA ASP A 7 13.28 -7.53 14.42
C ASP A 7 12.87 -6.44 13.43
N CYS A 8 11.59 -6.44 13.06
CA CYS A 8 10.95 -5.42 12.23
C CYS A 8 10.62 -4.14 13.03
N PRO A 9 11.39 -3.04 12.95
CA PRO A 9 11.01 -1.80 13.59
C PRO A 9 9.68 -1.23 13.03
N PRO A 10 8.82 -0.63 13.89
CA PRO A 10 7.59 0.00 13.44
C PRO A 10 7.88 1.26 12.61
N GLN A 11 7.36 1.31 11.37
CA GLN A 11 7.46 2.48 10.50
C GLN A 11 6.14 3.26 10.44
N SER A 12 6.21 4.57 10.22
CA SER A 12 5.04 5.45 10.13
C SER A 12 4.58 5.69 8.69
N ARG A 13 3.56 4.92 8.24
CA ARG A 13 2.74 5.08 6.99
C ARG A 13 3.49 4.61 5.72
N PRO A 14 2.86 3.93 4.72
CA PRO A 14 1.42 3.87 4.35
C PRO A 14 0.78 2.45 4.53
N LEU A 15 -0.18 1.99 3.68
CA LEU A 15 -1.60 2.36 3.79
C LEU A 15 -2.63 1.34 3.24
N LEU A 16 -3.87 1.47 3.73
CA LEU A 16 -5.14 1.01 3.14
C LEU A 16 -6.08 2.22 2.85
N VAL A 17 -6.53 2.42 1.60
CA VAL A 17 -7.42 3.52 1.15
C VAL A 17 -8.89 3.16 1.36
N HIS A 18 -9.70 4.15 1.71
CA HIS A 18 -11.07 3.92 2.16
C HIS A 18 -11.91 5.21 2.05
N GLY A 19 -13.16 5.13 1.58
CA GLY A 19 -14.06 6.28 1.59
C GLY A 19 -15.53 5.92 1.81
N THR A 20 -16.19 6.58 2.78
CA THR A 20 -17.66 6.65 2.95
C THR A 20 -18.08 7.86 3.79
N ARG A 21 -19.39 7.99 4.01
CA ARG A 21 -20.11 9.13 4.58
C ARG A 21 -20.15 9.10 6.12
N ALA A 22 -19.80 10.23 6.72
CA ALA A 22 -19.95 10.62 8.15
C ALA A 22 -19.15 9.86 9.24
N ALA A 23 -18.05 10.47 9.71
CA ALA A 23 -17.73 10.73 11.13
C ALA A 23 -16.49 11.65 11.22
N PRO A 24 -16.37 12.57 12.20
CA PRO A 24 -15.21 13.44 12.30
C PRO A 24 -13.94 12.66 12.72
N PRO A 25 -12.75 13.00 12.21
CA PRO A 25 -11.51 12.29 12.53
C PRO A 25 -11.04 12.61 13.96
N GLN A 26 -10.68 11.57 14.72
CA GLN A 26 -9.88 11.73 15.95
C GLN A 26 -8.38 11.72 15.60
N PRO A 27 -7.61 12.72 16.04
CA PRO A 27 -6.16 12.77 15.81
C PRO A 27 -5.38 12.17 16.99
N ASP A 28 -4.82 10.98 16.83
CA ASP A 28 -3.92 10.40 17.84
C ASP A 28 -2.44 10.76 17.61
N ALA A 29 -1.88 11.33 18.68
CA ALA A 29 -0.48 11.45 19.10
C ALA A 29 0.64 11.64 18.04
N GLN A 30 1.31 12.79 18.12
CA GLN A 30 2.58 13.06 17.43
C GLN A 30 3.72 12.15 17.92
N LYS A 31 4.39 11.50 16.95
CA LYS A 31 5.85 11.30 16.96
C LYS A 31 6.40 11.85 15.65
N THR A 32 7.48 12.61 15.71
CA THR A 32 8.16 13.18 14.54
C THR A 32 8.90 12.08 13.78
N VAL A 33 8.25 11.56 12.74
CA VAL A 33 8.78 10.57 11.78
C VAL A 33 8.43 11.08 10.37
N GLY A 34 9.23 10.72 9.36
CA GLY A 34 9.13 11.25 8.00
C GLY A 34 7.73 11.15 7.36
N ILE A 35 7.40 12.12 6.51
CA ILE A 35 6.12 12.17 5.79
C ILE A 35 6.15 11.17 4.63
N GLY A 36 5.61 9.96 4.84
CA GLY A 36 5.37 9.01 3.76
C GLY A 36 4.24 9.44 2.81
N PRO A 37 4.09 8.79 1.64
CA PRO A 37 3.27 9.30 0.52
C PRO A 37 1.75 9.24 0.78
N GLY A 38 1.30 8.58 1.85
CA GLY A 38 -0.12 8.37 2.14
C GLY A 38 -0.94 9.61 2.52
N ILE A 39 -0.39 10.56 3.29
CA ILE A 39 -1.11 11.82 3.58
C ILE A 39 -1.19 12.68 2.31
N PRO A 40 -0.09 12.92 1.57
CA PRO A 40 -0.16 13.65 0.32
C PRO A 40 -1.11 12.99 -0.70
N PHE A 41 -1.09 11.66 -0.83
CA PHE A 41 -2.03 10.91 -1.67
C PHE A 41 -3.49 11.12 -1.27
N ALA A 42 -3.85 10.93 0.00
CA ALA A 42 -5.23 11.13 0.46
C ALA A 42 -5.69 12.59 0.30
N SER A 43 -4.80 13.55 0.51
CA SER A 43 -5.05 14.97 0.21
C SER A 43 -5.38 15.17 -1.27
N LYS A 44 -4.64 14.54 -2.19
CA LYS A 44 -4.84 14.65 -3.63
C LYS A 44 -6.11 13.95 -4.12
N VAL A 45 -6.49 12.85 -3.48
CA VAL A 45 -7.78 12.18 -3.73
C VAL A 45 -8.92 13.12 -3.34
N LEU A 46 -8.94 13.63 -2.10
CA LEU A 46 -10.00 14.53 -1.61
C LEU A 46 -10.12 15.83 -2.42
N GLU A 47 -9.00 16.36 -2.93
CA GLU A 47 -8.97 17.52 -3.84
C GLU A 47 -9.74 17.24 -5.16
N LEU A 48 -9.69 16.01 -5.67
CA LEU A 48 -10.17 15.62 -6.99
C LEU A 48 -11.45 14.76 -6.98
N THR A 49 -11.95 14.38 -5.80
CA THR A 49 -13.24 13.69 -5.60
C THR A 49 -14.10 14.47 -4.59
N PRO A 50 -14.72 15.62 -4.95
CA PRO A 50 -15.46 16.46 -4.00
C PRO A 50 -16.66 15.78 -3.33
N GLU A 51 -17.17 14.69 -3.92
CA GLU A 51 -18.22 13.84 -3.37
C GLU A 51 -17.71 12.89 -2.25
N MET A 52 -16.39 12.65 -2.18
CA MET A 52 -15.77 11.82 -1.16
C MET A 52 -15.54 12.63 0.12
N GLN A 53 -16.28 12.30 1.18
CA GLN A 53 -16.25 13.08 2.43
C GLN A 53 -14.96 12.93 3.24
N ALA A 54 -14.31 11.78 3.17
CA ALA A 54 -13.08 11.47 3.90
C ALA A 54 -12.33 10.32 3.23
N VAL A 55 -11.00 10.39 3.27
CA VAL A 55 -10.11 9.25 3.03
C VAL A 55 -9.53 8.82 4.36
N LYS A 56 -9.88 7.61 4.83
CA LYS A 56 -9.29 7.06 6.07
C LYS A 56 -7.92 6.43 5.76
N LEU A 57 -6.99 6.60 6.68
CA LEU A 57 -5.59 6.18 6.56
C LEU A 57 -5.29 5.03 7.56
N VAL A 58 -5.15 3.78 7.10
CA VAL A 58 -4.79 2.64 7.96
C VAL A 58 -3.30 2.29 7.82
N PRO A 59 -2.42 2.64 8.78
CA PRO A 59 -1.00 2.30 8.71
C PRO A 59 -0.73 0.86 9.18
N CYS A 60 -0.15 0.05 8.29
CA CYS A 60 0.31 -1.31 8.60
C CYS A 60 1.83 -1.48 8.44
N ALA A 61 2.50 -0.60 7.69
CA ALA A 61 3.92 -0.72 7.35
C ALA A 61 4.85 -0.98 8.55
N ARG A 62 5.95 -1.69 8.26
CA ARG A 62 7.07 -1.99 9.16
C ARG A 62 8.35 -1.87 8.34
N ASP A 63 9.40 -1.32 8.95
CA ASP A 63 10.68 -1.14 8.29
C ASP A 63 11.48 -2.44 8.27
N MET A 64 12.33 -2.59 7.25
CA MET A 64 13.34 -3.66 7.16
C MET A 64 12.80 -5.11 7.29
N CYS A 65 11.50 -5.33 7.06
CA CYS A 65 10.91 -6.67 7.03
C CYS A 65 11.09 -7.36 5.68
N HIS A 66 11.37 -8.66 5.74
CA HIS A 66 11.32 -9.57 4.60
C HIS A 66 9.89 -9.98 4.26
N LEU A 67 9.65 -10.33 3.01
CA LEU A 67 8.33 -10.74 2.52
C LEU A 67 7.85 -12.07 3.13
N HIS A 68 8.77 -12.90 3.65
CA HIS A 68 8.39 -14.12 4.36
C HIS A 68 7.62 -13.82 5.67
N GLN A 69 7.91 -12.70 6.34
CA GLN A 69 7.24 -12.26 7.57
C GLN A 69 5.84 -11.68 7.33
N TRP A 70 5.46 -11.49 6.05
CA TRP A 70 4.15 -11.03 5.61
C TRP A 70 3.29 -12.17 5.05
N GLN A 71 3.72 -13.44 5.16
CA GLN A 71 2.92 -14.57 4.69
C GLN A 71 1.77 -14.88 5.66
N ARG A 72 0.78 -15.61 5.17
CA ARG A 72 -0.44 -15.91 5.94
C ARG A 72 -0.15 -16.76 7.19
N ARG A 73 -0.65 -16.30 8.35
CA ARG A 73 -0.38 -16.78 9.72
C ARG A 73 0.94 -16.28 10.34
N GLU A 74 1.62 -15.32 9.72
CA GLU A 74 2.68 -14.55 10.36
C GLU A 74 2.10 -13.28 11.03
N ASP A 75 2.72 -12.83 12.12
CA ASP A 75 2.21 -11.73 12.96
C ASP A 75 1.91 -10.43 12.17
N LEU A 76 2.73 -10.11 11.14
CA LEU A 76 2.52 -8.90 10.34
C LEU A 76 1.32 -9.00 9.40
N TYR A 77 1.07 -10.20 8.87
CA TYR A 77 -0.10 -10.47 8.04
C TYR A 77 -1.38 -10.42 8.90
N ASP A 78 -1.36 -11.06 10.07
CA ASP A 78 -2.53 -11.10 10.96
C ASP A 78 -2.85 -9.71 11.54
N ASP A 79 -1.85 -8.89 11.90
CA ASP A 79 -2.02 -7.47 12.27
C ASP A 79 -2.61 -6.63 11.12
N LEU A 80 -2.15 -6.85 9.88
CA LEU A 80 -2.70 -6.18 8.68
C LEU A 80 -4.18 -6.57 8.47
N ILE A 81 -4.50 -7.87 8.48
CA ILE A 81 -5.87 -8.36 8.29
C ILE A 81 -6.80 -7.84 9.39
N ALA A 82 -6.36 -7.85 10.65
CA ALA A 82 -7.16 -7.32 11.77
C ALA A 82 -7.45 -5.83 11.60
N ARG A 83 -6.44 -5.02 11.26
CA ARG A 83 -6.60 -3.57 11.01
C ARG A 83 -7.50 -3.29 9.81
N ALA A 84 -7.34 -4.04 8.71
CA ALA A 84 -8.16 -3.88 7.53
C ALA A 84 -9.63 -4.20 7.82
N LYS A 85 -9.90 -5.32 8.51
CA LYS A 85 -11.25 -5.71 8.94
C LYS A 85 -11.87 -4.77 9.97
N ALA A 86 -11.07 -4.09 10.81
CA ALA A 86 -11.56 -3.05 11.70
C ALA A 86 -11.90 -1.75 10.97
N ALA A 87 -11.16 -1.41 9.90
CA ALA A 87 -11.42 -0.24 9.07
C ALA A 87 -12.62 -0.41 8.12
N ASP A 88 -12.93 -1.65 7.72
CA ASP A 88 -14.07 -2.02 6.85
C ASP A 88 -15.40 -2.18 7.62
N GLN A 89 -15.62 -1.36 8.65
CA GLN A 89 -16.79 -1.39 9.55
C GLN A 89 -17.47 -0.04 9.64
N ASN A 90 -18.76 -0.06 10.02
CA ASN A 90 -19.61 1.13 10.22
C ASN A 90 -19.91 1.91 8.94
N GLY A 91 -20.44 1.21 7.93
CA GLY A 91 -20.88 1.82 6.67
C GLY A 91 -19.71 2.39 5.89
N SER A 92 -18.64 1.61 5.77
CA SER A 92 -17.29 2.03 5.45
C SER A 92 -16.68 0.96 4.55
N GLN A 93 -16.17 1.31 3.36
CA GLN A 93 -15.61 0.38 2.37
C GLN A 93 -14.11 0.56 2.10
N LEU A 94 -13.37 -0.55 2.23
CA LEU A 94 -12.01 -0.78 1.76
C LEU A 94 -11.90 -0.62 0.24
N ALA A 95 -11.13 0.37 -0.20
CA ALA A 95 -10.95 0.73 -1.61
C ALA A 95 -9.64 0.21 -2.24
N ALA A 96 -8.50 0.33 -1.56
CA ALA A 96 -7.20 -0.13 -2.09
C ALA A 96 -6.14 -0.44 -1.02
N LEU A 97 -5.16 -1.26 -1.36
CA LEU A 97 -3.88 -1.41 -0.65
C LEU A 97 -2.79 -0.59 -1.35
N LEU A 98 -2.03 0.21 -0.61
CA LEU A 98 -0.77 0.80 -1.08
C LEU A 98 0.38 -0.07 -0.56
N TRP A 99 1.17 -0.67 -1.47
CA TRP A 99 2.25 -1.60 -1.14
C TRP A 99 3.62 -1.08 -1.58
N ARG A 100 4.57 -0.99 -0.65
CA ARG A 100 5.99 -0.71 -0.91
C ARG A 100 6.81 -1.59 0.04
N GLN A 101 7.43 -2.62 -0.50
CA GLN A 101 8.25 -3.59 0.23
C GLN A 101 9.19 -4.27 -0.77
N GLY A 102 10.32 -4.82 -0.29
CA GLY A 102 11.27 -5.60 -1.10
C GLY A 102 12.73 -5.23 -0.91
N GLY A 103 13.04 -4.22 -0.08
CA GLY A 103 14.42 -3.84 0.25
C GLY A 103 15.18 -4.90 1.05
N ALA A 104 14.54 -5.48 2.06
CA ALA A 104 15.15 -6.50 2.92
C ALA A 104 15.45 -7.81 2.17
N ASP A 105 14.56 -8.24 1.28
CA ASP A 105 14.70 -9.45 0.45
C ASP A 105 15.88 -9.38 -0.56
N GLY A 106 16.66 -8.29 -0.55
CA GLY A 106 17.94 -8.17 -1.27
C GLY A 106 19.16 -8.65 -0.48
N PHE A 107 19.03 -8.95 0.83
CA PHE A 107 20.16 -9.43 1.63
C PHE A 107 20.52 -10.89 1.34
N HIS A 108 19.53 -11.73 1.05
CA HIS A 108 19.70 -13.16 0.82
C HIS A 108 19.26 -13.58 -0.58
N ILE A 109 20.03 -14.46 -1.23
CA ILE A 109 19.73 -14.94 -2.58
C ILE A 109 18.41 -15.72 -2.63
N GLU A 110 18.12 -16.52 -1.60
CA GLU A 110 16.89 -17.31 -1.51
C GLU A 110 15.64 -16.42 -1.44
N ASP A 111 15.67 -15.32 -0.69
CA ASP A 111 14.56 -14.37 -0.67
C ASP A 111 14.44 -13.62 -2.00
N THR A 112 15.57 -13.28 -2.64
CA THR A 112 15.57 -12.67 -3.98
C THR A 112 14.91 -13.56 -5.03
N GLU A 113 15.26 -14.86 -5.07
CA GLU A 113 14.76 -15.83 -6.03
C GLU A 113 13.28 -16.16 -5.79
N ASN A 114 12.87 -16.33 -4.52
CA ASN A 114 11.49 -16.67 -4.17
C ASN A 114 10.54 -15.46 -4.10
N TYR A 115 11.06 -14.23 -4.15
CA TYR A 115 10.29 -13.00 -3.93
C TYR A 115 8.98 -12.93 -4.75
N ARG A 116 9.06 -13.22 -6.07
CA ARG A 116 7.91 -13.15 -6.96
C ARG A 116 6.80 -14.11 -6.55
N LEU A 117 7.16 -15.33 -6.15
CA LEU A 117 6.22 -16.37 -5.73
C LEU A 117 5.53 -15.97 -4.41
N LYS A 118 6.33 -15.63 -3.40
CA LYS A 118 5.86 -15.15 -2.08
C LYS A 118 4.96 -13.91 -2.20
N LEU A 119 5.19 -13.04 -3.21
CA LEU A 119 4.43 -11.80 -3.40
C LEU A 119 3.07 -12.04 -4.05
N VAL A 120 3.02 -12.91 -5.06
CA VAL A 120 1.75 -13.34 -5.67
C VAL A 120 0.88 -14.02 -4.61
N GLN A 121 1.45 -14.97 -3.86
CA GLN A 121 0.74 -15.66 -2.79
C GLN A 121 0.19 -14.69 -1.74
N PHE A 122 1.00 -13.74 -1.27
CA PHE A 122 0.56 -12.68 -0.35
C PHE A 122 -0.65 -11.89 -0.88
N PHE A 123 -0.62 -11.47 -2.15
CA PHE A 123 -1.74 -10.73 -2.76
C PHE A 123 -2.99 -11.59 -2.99
N GLU A 124 -2.85 -12.89 -3.24
CA GLU A 124 -3.96 -13.85 -3.33
C GLU A 124 -4.60 -14.08 -1.95
N ASP A 125 -3.79 -14.36 -0.92
CA ASP A 125 -4.24 -14.55 0.45
C ASP A 125 -4.97 -13.30 0.99
N LEU A 126 -4.42 -12.09 0.77
CA LEU A 126 -5.09 -10.83 1.11
C LEU A 126 -6.48 -10.69 0.46
N ARG A 127 -6.64 -11.16 -0.79
CA ARG A 127 -7.92 -11.10 -1.52
C ARG A 127 -8.93 -12.13 -1.01
N ASN A 128 -8.44 -13.30 -0.62
CA ASN A 128 -9.24 -14.33 0.03
C ASN A 128 -9.74 -13.89 1.41
N ASP A 129 -8.90 -13.22 2.20
CA ASP A 129 -9.21 -12.85 3.58
C ASP A 129 -9.84 -11.46 3.75
N LEU A 130 -9.82 -10.60 2.72
CA LEU A 130 -10.45 -9.27 2.71
C LEU A 130 -11.52 -9.11 1.61
N HIS A 131 -11.11 -8.94 0.36
CA HIS A 131 -12.03 -8.71 -0.76
C HIS A 131 -11.43 -9.18 -2.10
N PRO A 132 -12.12 -10.05 -2.88
CA PRO A 132 -11.56 -10.66 -4.10
C PRO A 132 -11.09 -9.65 -5.16
N SER A 133 -11.76 -8.49 -5.28
CA SER A 133 -11.41 -7.45 -6.25
C SER A 133 -10.57 -6.30 -5.67
N LEU A 134 -9.94 -6.47 -4.50
CA LEU A 134 -9.13 -5.43 -3.85
C LEU A 134 -8.09 -4.86 -4.84
N LEU A 135 -8.15 -3.53 -5.05
CA LEU A 135 -7.16 -2.80 -5.82
C LEU A 135 -5.85 -2.77 -5.04
N ILE A 136 -4.76 -3.17 -5.67
CA ILE A 136 -3.42 -3.12 -5.10
C ILE A 136 -2.62 -2.13 -5.95
N ILE A 137 -2.01 -1.13 -5.32
CA ILE A 137 -1.09 -0.19 -5.95
C ILE A 137 0.28 -0.47 -5.36
N MET A 138 1.15 -1.09 -6.17
CA MET A 138 2.48 -1.50 -5.77
C MET A 138 3.54 -0.55 -6.32
N GLU A 139 4.40 -0.05 -5.44
CA GLU A 139 5.65 0.60 -5.83
C GLU A 139 6.69 -0.46 -6.21
N ILE A 140 7.26 -0.32 -7.41
CA ILE A 140 8.33 -1.20 -7.88
C ILE A 140 9.65 -0.78 -7.22
N VAL A 141 10.22 -1.69 -6.42
CA VAL A 141 11.55 -1.60 -5.79
C VAL A 141 12.43 -2.81 -6.11
N ARG A 142 11.91 -3.82 -6.83
CA ARG A 142 12.66 -4.99 -7.34
C ARG A 142 12.20 -5.36 -8.75
N ASP A 143 13.14 -5.78 -9.61
CA ASP A 143 12.83 -6.23 -10.99
C ASP A 143 11.80 -7.37 -11.05
N SER A 144 11.81 -8.26 -10.05
CA SER A 144 10.85 -9.38 -9.97
C SER A 144 9.39 -8.94 -9.85
N GLN A 145 9.12 -7.71 -9.40
CA GLN A 145 7.77 -7.10 -9.37
C GLN A 145 7.28 -6.71 -10.77
N LEU A 146 8.18 -6.44 -11.73
CA LEU A 146 7.82 -6.15 -13.12
C LEU A 146 7.10 -7.34 -13.77
N ALA A 147 7.46 -8.57 -13.40
CA ALA A 147 6.89 -9.82 -13.93
C ALA A 147 5.66 -10.37 -13.15
N VAL A 148 5.12 -9.63 -12.16
CA VAL A 148 3.86 -9.98 -11.48
C VAL A 148 2.69 -9.48 -12.29
N ASP A 149 1.83 -10.35 -12.81
CA ASP A 149 0.60 -9.95 -13.50
C ASP A 149 -0.62 -10.55 -12.77
N MET A 150 -1.56 -9.69 -12.39
CA MET A 150 -2.73 -10.02 -11.58
C MET A 150 -3.85 -9.02 -11.86
N LEU A 151 -5.11 -9.47 -11.84
CA LEU A 151 -6.28 -8.60 -11.89
C LEU A 151 -6.19 -7.51 -10.81
N ASN A 152 -6.62 -6.28 -11.10
CA ASN A 152 -6.64 -5.15 -10.16
C ASN A 152 -5.30 -4.89 -9.42
N LEU A 153 -4.17 -5.22 -10.05
CA LEU A 153 -2.84 -4.78 -9.62
C LEU A 153 -2.39 -3.61 -10.51
N MET A 154 -2.09 -2.48 -9.89
CA MET A 154 -1.40 -1.34 -10.49
C MET A 154 0.04 -1.33 -10.01
N LYS A 155 0.95 -0.87 -10.87
CA LYS A 155 2.35 -0.67 -10.52
C LYS A 155 2.73 0.77 -10.77
N ILE A 156 3.40 1.38 -9.81
CA ILE A 156 4.09 2.65 -10.00
C ILE A 156 5.58 2.36 -10.11
N ASP A 157 6.14 2.64 -11.30
CA ASP A 157 7.57 2.81 -11.49
C ASP A 157 7.84 4.33 -11.51
N HIS A 158 8.87 4.73 -10.78
CA HIS A 158 9.27 6.12 -10.63
C HIS A 158 10.75 6.33 -10.98
N ARG A 159 11.40 5.31 -11.58
CA ARG A 159 12.81 5.30 -12.03
C ARG A 159 13.81 5.82 -11.00
N GLY A 160 13.53 5.57 -9.73
CA GLY A 160 14.24 6.15 -8.59
C GLY A 160 13.76 7.58 -8.33
N PRO A 161 13.08 7.84 -7.20
CA PRO A 161 12.89 9.22 -6.76
C PRO A 161 14.24 9.78 -6.31
N PRO A 162 14.36 11.10 -6.12
CA PRO A 162 15.41 11.61 -5.26
C PRO A 162 15.36 10.90 -3.89
N TYR A 163 16.45 10.21 -3.55
CA TYR A 163 16.67 9.61 -2.23
C TYR A 163 17.48 10.56 -1.34
N MET A 164 17.29 10.44 -0.04
CA MET A 164 18.13 11.04 0.99
C MET A 164 19.57 10.51 0.88
N PRO A 165 20.58 11.18 1.49
CA PRO A 165 21.98 10.73 1.42
C PRO A 165 22.23 9.30 1.95
N ASP A 166 21.33 8.76 2.78
CA ASP A 166 21.33 7.38 3.26
C ASP A 166 20.93 6.33 2.21
N ARG A 167 20.49 6.76 1.01
CA ARG A 167 20.05 5.92 -0.12
C ARG A 167 18.90 4.97 0.20
N THR A 168 18.19 5.21 1.30
CA THR A 168 17.15 4.33 1.84
C THR A 168 15.81 5.08 1.91
N HIS A 169 15.83 6.31 2.44
CA HIS A 169 14.64 7.15 2.54
C HIS A 169 14.45 8.01 1.29
N VAL A 170 13.21 8.20 0.86
CA VAL A 170 12.85 9.10 -0.25
C VAL A 170 12.79 10.55 0.25
N THR A 171 13.32 11.52 -0.51
CA THR A 171 13.25 12.95 -0.15
C THR A 171 11.82 13.49 -0.21
N PRO A 172 11.51 14.65 0.38
CA PRO A 172 10.18 15.28 0.27
C PRO A 172 9.69 15.43 -1.19
N ASP A 173 10.55 15.84 -2.12
CA ASP A 173 10.18 15.95 -3.55
C ASP A 173 9.88 14.58 -4.18
N GLY A 174 10.61 13.55 -3.76
CA GLY A 174 10.34 12.17 -4.15
C GLY A 174 9.00 11.67 -3.62
N GLN A 175 8.60 12.07 -2.41
CA GLN A 175 7.28 11.76 -1.85
C GLN A 175 6.15 12.46 -2.63
N VAL A 176 6.40 13.64 -3.18
CA VAL A 176 5.47 14.33 -4.10
C VAL A 176 5.37 13.58 -5.43
N LEU A 177 6.47 13.10 -6.01
CA LEU A 177 6.45 12.28 -7.23
C LEU A 177 5.66 10.97 -7.02
N VAL A 178 5.94 10.24 -5.92
CA VAL A 178 5.22 9.01 -5.57
C VAL A 178 3.73 9.27 -5.37
N ARG A 179 3.35 10.40 -4.76
CA ARG A 179 1.95 10.84 -4.66
C ARG A 179 1.27 10.96 -6.03
N GLU A 180 1.87 11.70 -6.98
CA GLU A 180 1.25 11.93 -8.29
C GLU A 180 1.03 10.60 -9.02
N LEU A 181 2.02 9.71 -9.03
CA LEU A 181 1.92 8.40 -9.67
C LEU A 181 0.87 7.50 -9.00
N MET A 182 0.77 7.51 -7.66
CA MET A 182 -0.31 6.81 -6.95
C MET A 182 -1.69 7.37 -7.31
N ALA A 183 -1.83 8.69 -7.42
CA ALA A 183 -3.08 9.34 -7.79
C ALA A 183 -3.47 9.06 -9.25
N GLU A 184 -2.50 9.08 -10.17
CA GLU A 184 -2.69 8.79 -11.60
C GLU A 184 -3.27 7.40 -11.84
N VAL A 185 -2.80 6.37 -11.13
CA VAL A 185 -3.33 5.00 -11.27
C VAL A 185 -4.63 4.75 -10.48
N TYR A 186 -4.87 5.51 -9.40
CA TYR A 186 -6.03 5.33 -8.53
C TYR A 186 -7.28 6.08 -9.01
N LEU A 187 -7.15 7.37 -9.31
CA LEU A 187 -8.29 8.26 -9.59
C LEU A 187 -9.16 7.78 -10.76
N PRO A 188 -8.62 7.32 -11.91
CA PRO A 188 -9.44 6.78 -12.99
C PRO A 188 -10.28 5.58 -12.56
N ARG A 189 -9.84 4.79 -11.57
CA ARG A 189 -10.55 3.59 -11.10
C ARG A 189 -11.73 3.87 -10.18
N ILE A 190 -11.77 5.05 -9.56
CA ILE A 190 -12.89 5.49 -8.72
C ILE A 190 -13.79 6.53 -9.41
N LEU A 191 -13.25 7.32 -10.34
CA LEU A 191 -13.99 8.35 -11.07
C LEU A 191 -14.72 7.84 -12.32
N THR A 192 -14.27 6.74 -12.96
CA THR A 192 -15.04 6.18 -14.09
C THR A 192 -16.29 5.46 -13.61
N PRO A 193 -17.50 5.82 -14.08
CA PRO A 193 -18.70 5.05 -13.81
C PRO A 193 -18.51 3.64 -14.36
N ARG A 194 -18.72 2.60 -13.54
CA ARG A 194 -18.84 1.24 -14.08
C ARG A 194 -20.02 1.24 -15.06
N PRO A 195 -19.87 0.73 -16.29
CA PRO A 195 -21.02 0.53 -17.15
C PRO A 195 -22.08 -0.27 -16.40
N PRO A 196 -23.37 0.09 -16.48
CA PRO A 196 -24.42 -0.74 -15.88
C PRO A 196 -24.29 -2.14 -16.48
N LEU A 197 -24.23 -3.16 -15.61
CA LEU A 197 -24.22 -4.55 -16.04
C LEU A 197 -25.44 -4.75 -16.96
N SER A 198 -25.19 -4.92 -18.26
CA SER A 198 -26.22 -5.31 -19.19
C SER A 198 -26.77 -6.64 -18.68
N LYS A 199 -28.07 -6.68 -18.41
CA LYS A 199 -28.74 -7.93 -18.09
C LYS A 199 -28.55 -8.84 -19.31
N ALA A 200 -27.74 -9.88 -19.15
CA ALA A 200 -27.69 -10.97 -20.11
C ALA A 200 -29.14 -11.46 -20.33
N ARG A 201 -29.53 -11.55 -21.60
CA ARG A 201 -30.91 -11.72 -22.03
C ARG A 201 -31.09 -13.09 -22.68
#